data_AF-A0A7C6ZPT1-F1
#
_entry.id   AF-A0A7C6ZPT1-F1
#
_cell.length_a   1.000
_cell.length_b   1.000
_cell.length_c   1.000
_cell.angle_alpha   90.00
_cell.angle_beta   90.00
_cell.angle_gamma   90.00
#
_symmetry.space_group_name_H-M   'P 1'
#
loop_
_entity.id
_entity.type
_entity.pdbx_description
1 polymer ?
#
loop_
_entity_poly.entity_id
_entity_poly.type
_entity_poly.pdbx_seq_one_letter_code
_entity_poly.pdbx_strand_id
1 'polypeptide(L)'
;MELTGYTEDAIEDLMTQFHVEDEESIEDDSDVAKALAEIMQPKVSEGEVWALGRHRLMCGDSTKRDTWERLFGGQKADLIVTSPPYNVGIKYASYKDKRAKDDYLGMIAAVGEMMFRHLRPGRYVPGMWACLPTRTHTTT
;
A
#
# COMPACT_ATOMS: atom_id res chain seq x y z
N MET A 1 42.15 5.47 -3.30
CA MET A 1 40.81 5.43 -2.68
C MET A 1 40.67 6.58 -1.67
N GLU A 2 40.69 7.85 -2.13
CA GLU A 2 40.51 9.03 -1.25
C GLU A 2 39.11 9.66 -1.38
N LEU A 3 38.24 9.15 -2.25
CA LEU A 3 36.95 9.79 -2.54
C LEU A 3 35.90 9.54 -1.46
N THR A 4 36.02 8.44 -0.70
CA THR A 4 35.03 8.03 0.30
C THR A 4 35.44 8.36 1.74
N GLY A 5 36.73 8.59 2.00
CA GLY A 5 37.26 8.79 3.35
C GLY A 5 37.31 7.52 4.22
N TYR A 6 37.07 6.35 3.63
CA TYR A 6 37.17 5.05 4.30
C TYR A 6 38.40 4.28 3.83
N THR A 7 39.03 3.53 4.74
CA THR A 7 40.05 2.54 4.38
C THR A 7 39.40 1.35 3.67
N GLU A 8 40.18 0.63 2.87
CA GLU A 8 39.70 -0.55 2.15
C GLU A 8 39.16 -1.61 3.12
N ASP A 9 39.87 -1.85 4.22
CA ASP A 9 39.43 -2.71 5.32
C ASP A 9 38.10 -2.26 5.94
N ALA A 10 37.87 -0.95 6.09
CA ALA A 10 36.62 -0.43 6.65
C ALA A 10 35.45 -0.60 5.68
N ILE A 11 35.71 -0.58 4.36
CA ILE A 11 34.71 -0.86 3.34
C ILE A 11 34.39 -2.36 3.35
N GLU A 12 35.40 -3.23 3.48
CA GLU A 12 35.22 -4.68 3.53
C GLU A 12 34.43 -5.12 4.78
N ASP A 13 34.77 -4.55 5.95
CA ASP A 13 34.03 -4.77 7.20
C ASP A 13 32.57 -4.31 7.08
N LEU A 14 32.32 -3.14 6.47
CA LEU A 14 30.98 -2.62 6.25
C LEU A 14 30.18 -3.52 5.31
N MET A 15 30.78 -3.95 4.19
CA MET A 15 30.14 -4.82 3.22
C MET A 15 29.82 -6.20 3.82
N THR A 16 30.68 -6.70 4.71
CA THR A 16 30.47 -7.95 5.45
C THR A 16 29.37 -7.79 6.51
N GLN A 17 29.31 -6.66 7.20
CA GLN A 17 28.29 -6.37 8.19
C GLN A 17 26.87 -6.26 7.59
N PHE A 18 26.77 -5.78 6.35
CA PHE A 18 25.52 -5.72 5.58
C PHE A 18 25.35 -6.90 4.61
N HIS A 19 26.23 -7.89 4.65
CA HIS A 19 26.03 -9.16 3.98
C HIS A 19 24.97 -9.93 4.76
N VAL A 20 23.72 -9.53 4.53
CA VAL A 20 22.59 -10.43 4.70
C VAL A 20 22.88 -11.52 3.68
N GLU A 21 23.21 -12.75 4.14
CA GLU A 21 23.07 -13.91 3.26
C GLU A 21 21.74 -13.73 2.54
N ASP A 22 21.69 -13.94 1.22
CA ASP A 22 20.42 -13.94 0.50
C ASP A 22 19.52 -14.96 1.22
N GLU A 23 18.79 -14.53 2.25
CA GLU A 23 17.62 -15.22 2.76
C GLU A 23 16.78 -15.26 1.51
N GLU A 24 16.80 -16.43 0.85
CA GLU A 24 15.98 -16.70 -0.32
C GLU A 24 14.66 -16.02 -0.02
N SER A 25 14.35 -14.99 -0.82
CA SER A 25 13.06 -14.35 -0.72
C SER A 25 12.08 -15.49 -0.62
N ILE A 26 11.28 -15.55 0.45
CA ILE A 26 10.24 -16.56 0.56
C ILE A 26 9.31 -16.24 -0.60
N GLU A 27 9.59 -16.82 -1.76
CA GLU A 27 8.74 -16.76 -2.92
C GLU A 27 7.47 -17.46 -2.45
N ASP A 28 6.39 -16.69 -2.47
CA ASP A 28 5.07 -17.23 -2.22
C ASP A 28 4.80 -18.27 -3.31
N ASP A 29 5.11 -19.54 -3.04
CA ASP A 29 4.83 -20.71 -3.87
C ASP A 29 3.31 -21.01 -3.95
N SER A 30 2.47 -20.04 -3.55
CA SER A 30 1.05 -20.13 -3.80
C SER A 30 0.79 -19.97 -5.30
N ASP A 31 0.53 -21.09 -5.97
CA ASP A 31 -0.08 -21.09 -7.29
C ASP A 31 -1.49 -20.49 -7.16
N VAL A 32 -1.58 -19.17 -7.36
CA VAL A 32 -2.81 -18.39 -7.29
C VAL A 32 -3.86 -18.96 -8.25
N ALA A 33 -3.46 -19.44 -9.42
CA ALA A 33 -4.39 -19.99 -10.41
C ALA A 33 -5.01 -21.29 -9.91
N LYS A 34 -4.20 -22.18 -9.32
CA LYS A 34 -4.68 -23.41 -8.67
C LYS A 34 -5.58 -23.10 -7.47
N ALA A 35 -5.15 -22.19 -6.59
CA ALA A 35 -5.95 -21.79 -5.43
C ALA A 35 -7.32 -21.22 -5.85
N LEU A 36 -7.36 -20.39 -6.91
CA LEU A 36 -8.60 -19.86 -7.47
C LEU A 36 -9.49 -20.97 -8.06
N ALA A 37 -8.91 -21.97 -8.72
CA ALA A 37 -9.65 -23.09 -9.29
C ALA A 37 -10.29 -24.00 -8.22
N GLU A 38 -9.67 -24.10 -7.04
CA GLU A 38 -10.17 -24.88 -5.90
C GLU A 38 -11.28 -24.15 -5.10
N ILE A 39 -11.42 -22.82 -5.26
CA ILE A 39 -12.47 -22.04 -4.59
C ILE A 39 -13.82 -22.27 -5.27
N MET A 40 -14.66 -23.12 -4.67
CA MET A 40 -16.05 -23.33 -5.12
C MET A 40 -16.98 -22.17 -4.75
N GLN A 41 -16.78 -21.58 -3.56
CA GLN A 41 -17.51 -20.39 -3.08
C GLN A 41 -16.55 -19.48 -2.31
N PRO A 42 -16.49 -18.17 -2.62
CA PRO A 42 -15.68 -17.23 -1.85
C PRO A 42 -16.09 -17.25 -0.38
N LYS A 43 -15.12 -17.38 0.52
CA LYS A 43 -15.36 -17.31 1.97
C LYS A 43 -15.59 -15.88 2.47
N VAL A 44 -15.33 -14.88 1.64
CA VAL A 44 -15.38 -13.45 1.98
C VAL A 44 -16.45 -12.78 1.14
N SER A 45 -17.31 -11.98 1.78
CA SER A 45 -18.27 -11.12 1.09
C SER A 45 -17.76 -9.67 1.00
N GLU A 46 -18.09 -8.95 -0.09
CA GLU A 46 -17.74 -7.52 -0.20
C GLU A 46 -18.40 -6.73 0.95
N GLY A 47 -17.61 -5.90 1.62
CA GLY A 47 -18.06 -5.07 2.74
C GLY A 47 -18.22 -5.81 4.07
N GLU A 48 -17.93 -7.11 4.13
CA GLU A 48 -17.91 -7.89 5.37
C GLU A 48 -16.64 -7.58 6.17
N VAL A 49 -16.81 -7.12 7.41
CA VAL A 49 -15.67 -6.76 8.27
C VAL A 49 -15.36 -7.87 9.26
N TRP A 50 -14.15 -8.40 9.17
CA TRP A 50 -13.63 -9.44 10.06
C TRP A 50 -12.83 -8.78 11.19
N ALA A 51 -13.17 -9.11 12.43
CA ALA A 51 -12.44 -8.65 13.61
C ALA A 51 -11.39 -9.69 14.04
N LEU A 52 -10.12 -9.30 14.00
CA LEU A 52 -8.97 -10.12 14.35
C LEU A 52 -8.31 -9.52 15.61
N GLY A 53 -8.99 -9.65 16.74
CA GLY A 53 -8.63 -8.95 17.98
C GLY A 53 -8.80 -7.43 17.83
N ARG A 54 -7.70 -6.68 17.91
CA ARG A 54 -7.72 -5.21 17.69
C ARG A 54 -7.70 -4.82 16.21
N HIS A 55 -7.42 -5.77 15.31
CA HIS A 55 -7.27 -5.52 13.88
C HIS A 55 -8.58 -5.79 13.14
N ARG A 56 -8.76 -5.11 12.01
CA ARG A 56 -9.94 -5.27 11.15
C ARG A 56 -9.48 -5.55 9.73
N LEU A 57 -10.12 -6.51 9.08
CA LEU A 57 -9.90 -6.87 7.69
C LEU A 57 -11.22 -6.80 6.94
N MET A 58 -11.19 -6.31 5.71
CA MET A 58 -12.37 -6.23 4.85
C MET A 58 -11.95 -6.30 3.39
N CYS A 59 -12.75 -6.96 2.57
CA CYS A 59 -12.66 -6.87 1.11
C CYS A 59 -13.65 -5.80 0.62
N GLY A 60 -13.21 -4.85 -0.21
CA GLY A 60 -14.10 -3.87 -0.81
C GLY A 60 -13.40 -2.89 -1.74
N ASP A 61 -14.19 -2.10 -2.46
CA ASP A 61 -13.71 -1.10 -3.40
C ASP A 61 -13.22 0.17 -2.68
N SER A 62 -11.90 0.40 -2.70
CA SER A 62 -11.23 1.55 -2.07
C SER A 62 -11.60 2.91 -2.68
N THR A 63 -12.32 2.96 -3.80
CA THR A 63 -12.85 4.21 -4.37
C THR A 63 -14.18 4.64 -3.72
N LYS A 64 -14.87 3.74 -3.00
CA LYS A 64 -16.20 3.98 -2.41
C LYS A 64 -16.10 4.43 -0.96
N ARG A 65 -16.87 5.44 -0.59
CA ARG A 65 -16.94 5.93 0.79
C ARG A 65 -17.42 4.89 1.81
N ASP A 66 -18.49 4.16 1.48
CA ASP A 66 -19.09 3.15 2.37
C ASP A 66 -18.08 2.07 2.78
N THR A 67 -17.19 1.66 1.85
CA THR A 67 -16.06 0.77 2.14
C THR A 67 -15.21 1.28 3.31
N TRP A 68 -14.78 2.53 3.25
CA TRP A 68 -13.93 3.11 4.29
C TRP A 68 -14.68 3.34 5.60
N GLU A 69 -15.92 3.82 5.53
CA GLU A 69 -16.76 4.06 6.73
C GLU A 69 -16.98 2.77 7.52
N ARG A 70 -17.29 1.67 6.82
CA ARG A 70 -17.43 0.34 7.42
C ARG A 70 -16.13 -0.16 8.03
N LEU A 71 -15.03 -0.13 7.27
CA LEU A 71 -13.72 -0.62 7.72
C LEU A 71 -13.20 0.15 8.95
N PHE A 72 -13.38 1.48 8.97
CA PHE A 72 -12.89 2.32 10.06
C PHE A 72 -13.84 2.35 11.26
N GLY A 73 -15.15 2.14 11.07
CA GLY A 73 -16.14 2.12 12.16
C GLY A 73 -16.06 3.37 13.04
N GLY A 74 -15.95 4.54 12.42
CA GLY A 74 -15.85 5.83 13.11
C GLY A 74 -14.44 6.22 13.60
N GLN A 75 -13.45 5.32 13.52
CA GLN A 75 -12.08 5.65 13.88
C GLN A 75 -11.34 6.41 12.76
N LYS A 76 -10.13 6.91 13.06
CA LYS A 76 -9.23 7.58 12.12
C LYS A 76 -7.83 7.03 12.25
N ALA A 77 -7.13 6.91 11.12
CA ALA A 77 -5.76 6.41 11.04
C ALA A 77 -4.75 7.52 11.38
N ASP A 78 -3.66 7.12 12.01
CA ASP A 78 -2.45 7.96 12.12
C ASP A 78 -1.55 7.83 10.89
N LEU A 79 -1.68 6.74 10.14
CA LEU A 79 -0.88 6.42 8.96
C LEU A 79 -1.72 5.59 8.00
N ILE A 80 -1.67 5.92 6.72
CA ILE A 80 -2.21 5.05 5.66
C ILE A 80 -1.07 4.75 4.70
N VAL A 81 -0.79 3.46 4.51
CA VAL A 81 0.19 2.97 3.54
C VAL A 81 -0.58 2.29 2.42
N THR A 82 -0.22 2.61 1.18
CA THR A 82 -0.90 2.09 -0.01
C THR A 82 0.09 1.83 -1.12
N SER A 83 -0.20 0.82 -1.95
CA SER A 83 0.53 0.50 -3.17
C SER A 83 -0.49 0.35 -4.31
N PRO A 84 -1.05 1.47 -4.82
CA PRO A 84 -1.98 1.41 -5.94
C PRO A 84 -1.25 0.95 -7.21
N PRO A 85 -1.97 0.42 -8.21
CA PRO A 85 -1.35 0.14 -9.52
C PRO A 85 -0.74 1.40 -10.11
N TYR A 86 0.44 1.31 -10.73
CA TYR A 86 1.21 2.50 -11.16
C TYR A 86 0.91 2.97 -12.59
N ASN A 87 0.13 2.21 -13.36
CA ASN A 87 -0.22 2.49 -14.76
C ASN A 87 1.01 2.68 -15.67
N VAL A 88 2.02 1.83 -15.49
CA VAL A 88 3.31 1.83 -16.20
C VAL A 88 3.40 0.75 -17.27
N GLY A 89 2.33 -0.04 -17.49
CA GLY A 89 2.28 -1.05 -18.54
C GLY A 89 2.94 -2.38 -18.19
N ILE A 90 3.33 -2.58 -16.92
CA ILE A 90 3.88 -3.84 -16.43
C ILE A 90 2.75 -4.85 -16.22
N LYS A 91 3.00 -6.13 -16.54
CA LYS A 91 2.03 -7.20 -16.31
C LYS A 91 1.97 -7.55 -14.82
N TYR A 92 0.80 -7.39 -14.22
CA TYR A 92 0.46 -8.05 -12.96
C TYR A 92 -0.17 -9.42 -13.24
N ALA A 93 -0.22 -10.29 -12.23
CA ALA A 93 -0.79 -11.63 -12.35
C ALA A 93 -2.24 -11.62 -12.89
N SER A 94 -3.08 -10.71 -12.41
CA SER A 94 -4.51 -10.62 -12.77
C SER A 94 -4.99 -9.22 -13.16
N TYR A 95 -4.14 -8.19 -13.04
CA TYR A 95 -4.50 -6.79 -13.29
C TYR A 95 -3.88 -6.24 -14.58
N LYS A 96 -4.71 -5.60 -15.41
CA LYS A 96 -4.28 -4.95 -16.65
C LYS A 96 -3.91 -3.48 -16.38
N ASP A 97 -2.62 -3.21 -16.27
CA ASP A 97 -2.07 -1.90 -15.93
C ASP A 97 -1.92 -0.98 -17.16
N LYS A 98 -3.05 -0.68 -17.79
CA LYS A 98 -3.11 0.10 -19.04
C LYS A 98 -4.37 0.95 -19.15
N ARG A 99 -4.82 1.52 -18.04
CA ARG A 99 -5.99 2.38 -18.00
C ARG A 99 -5.73 3.67 -18.79
N ALA A 100 -6.78 4.22 -19.39
CA ALA A 100 -6.72 5.57 -19.94
C ALA A 100 -6.32 6.55 -18.84
N LYS A 101 -5.56 7.58 -19.21
CA LYS A 101 -4.97 8.53 -18.25
C LYS A 101 -6.01 9.13 -17.31
N ASP A 102 -7.13 9.60 -17.85
CA ASP A 102 -8.17 10.27 -17.05
C ASP A 102 -8.88 9.29 -16.11
N ASP A 103 -9.12 8.05 -16.55
CA ASP A 103 -9.69 6.99 -15.71
C ASP A 103 -8.74 6.60 -14.57
N TYR A 104 -7.44 6.54 -14.86
CA TYR A 104 -6.41 6.26 -13.87
C TYR A 104 -6.32 7.37 -12.82
N LEU A 105 -6.22 8.63 -13.27
CA LEU A 105 -6.16 9.79 -12.38
C LEU A 105 -7.45 9.94 -11.56
N GLY A 106 -8.61 9.68 -12.15
CA GLY A 106 -9.89 9.66 -11.45
C GLY A 106 -9.93 8.61 -10.34
N MET A 107 -9.44 7.40 -10.61
CA MET A 107 -9.34 6.34 -9.60
C MET A 107 -8.38 6.72 -8.46
N ILE A 108 -7.18 7.21 -8.79
CA ILE A 108 -6.20 7.63 -7.77
C ILE A 108 -6.75 8.78 -6.93
N ALA A 109 -7.42 9.77 -7.55
CA ALA A 109 -8.03 10.88 -6.84
C ALA A 109 -9.14 10.42 -5.89
N ALA A 110 -10.02 9.50 -6.33
CA ALA A 110 -11.09 8.95 -5.49
C ALA A 110 -10.52 8.22 -4.26
N VAL A 111 -9.49 7.39 -4.46
CA VAL A 111 -8.80 6.70 -3.36
C VAL A 111 -8.11 7.70 -2.43
N GLY A 112 -7.40 8.69 -2.97
CA GLY A 112 -6.71 9.73 -2.20
C GLY A 112 -7.66 10.58 -1.36
N GLU A 113 -8.85 10.90 -1.89
CA GLU A 113 -9.90 11.59 -1.12
C GLU A 113 -10.33 10.75 0.09
N MET A 114 -10.52 9.44 -0.10
CA MET A 114 -10.91 8.57 1.01
C MET A 114 -9.81 8.47 2.07
N MET A 115 -8.54 8.37 1.65
CA MET A 115 -7.40 8.39 2.57
C MET A 115 -7.38 9.67 3.40
N PHE A 116 -7.47 10.84 2.75
CA PHE A 116 -7.47 12.13 3.44
C PHE A 116 -8.63 12.25 4.44
N ARG A 117 -9.82 11.79 4.05
CA ARG A 117 -10.99 11.79 4.95
C ARG A 117 -10.79 10.93 6.18
N HIS A 118 -10.01 9.85 6.12
CA HIS A 118 -9.88 8.88 7.21
C HIS A 118 -8.60 9.03 8.04
N LEU A 119 -7.75 10.01 7.73
CA LEU A 119 -6.61 10.40 8.56
C LEU A 119 -7.05 11.33 9.71
N ARG A 120 -6.33 11.26 10.83
CA ARG A 120 -6.41 12.29 11.86
C ARG A 120 -5.74 13.59 11.36
N PRO A 121 -6.15 14.76 11.85
CA PRO A 121 -5.47 16.01 11.53
C PRO A 121 -3.96 15.94 11.84
N GLY A 122 -3.12 16.44 10.92
CA GLY A 122 -1.66 16.46 11.08
C GLY A 122 -0.96 15.11 10.88
N ARG A 123 -1.56 14.19 10.12
CA ARG A 123 -1.02 12.86 9.81
C ARG A 123 -0.67 12.69 8.32
N TYR A 124 0.10 11.65 8.02
CA TYR A 124 0.85 11.49 6.76
C TYR A 124 0.41 10.25 5.96
N VAL A 125 0.60 10.28 4.64
CA VAL A 125 0.45 9.14 3.72
C VAL A 125 1.80 8.90 3.04
N PRO A 126 2.59 7.88 3.44
CA PRO A 126 3.78 7.48 2.71
C PRO A 126 3.41 6.71 1.45
N GLY A 127 4.18 6.89 0.37
CA GLY A 127 4.13 5.99 -0.78
C GLY A 127 3.08 6.31 -1.85
N MET A 128 2.23 7.32 -1.65
CA MET A 128 1.58 7.99 -2.77
C MET A 128 2.46 9.20 -3.12
N TRP A 129 2.85 9.37 -4.37
CA TRP A 129 3.61 10.53 -4.87
C TRP A 129 2.73 11.81 -4.86
N ALA A 130 2.19 12.11 -3.69
CA ALA A 130 1.35 13.25 -3.39
C ALA A 130 1.81 13.76 -2.03
N CYS A 131 2.79 14.67 -2.04
CA CYS A 131 2.84 15.71 -1.03
C CYS A 131 1.52 16.48 -1.14
N LEU A 132 0.49 16.02 -0.43
CA LEU A 132 -0.73 16.79 -0.30
C LEU A 132 -0.39 18.04 0.52
N PRO A 133 -0.84 19.23 0.08
CA PRO A 133 -0.57 20.46 0.81
C PRO A 133 -1.12 20.31 2.21
N THR A 134 -0.26 20.52 3.20
CA THR A 134 -0.69 20.74 4.57
C THR A 134 -1.70 21.89 4.51
N ARG A 135 -2.97 21.61 4.85
CA ARG A 135 -3.95 22.67 5.06
C ARG A 135 -3.34 23.62 6.07
N THR A 136 -2.96 24.81 5.63
CA THR A 136 -2.55 25.89 6.51
C THR A 136 -3.68 26.11 7.49
N HIS A 137 -3.34 26.11 8.78
CA HIS A 137 -4.26 26.47 9.84
C HIS A 137 -4.85 27.85 9.54
N THR A 138 -6.16 27.91 9.33
CA THR A 138 -6.92 29.14 9.53
C THR A 138 -6.92 29.40 11.03
N THR A 139 -6.05 30.31 11.47
CA THR A 139 -6.15 30.95 12.77
C THR A 139 -7.21 32.04 12.66
N THR A 140 -8.08 32.07 13.67
CA THR A 140 -9.15 33.03 13.94
C THR A 140 -8.72 34.48 13.84
#